data_AF-A0A9D6FBN4-F1
#
_entry.id   AF-A0A9D6FBN4-F1
#
_cell.length_a   1.000
_cell.length_b   1.000
_cell.length_c   1.000
_cell.angle_alpha   90.00
_cell.angle_beta   90.00
_cell.angle_gamma   90.00
#
_symmetry.space_group_name_H-M   'P 1'
#
loop_
_entity.id
_entity.type
_entity.pdbx_description
1 polymer ?
#
loop_
_entity_poly.entity_id
_entity_poly.type
_entity_poly.pdbx_seq_one_letter_code
_entity_poly.pdbx_strand_id
1 'polypeptide(L)' 'MTAQMKKRLRIMNRNIKKNAPRISKKLAKIGVHVDEPIIVSSAKYYDALKKLAKE' A
#
# COMPACT_ATOMS: atom_id res chain seq x y z
N MET A 1 5.02 -22.83 -6.81
CA MET A 1 5.09 -21.35 -6.88
C MET A 1 6.35 -20.94 -7.64
N THR A 2 6.23 -20.24 -8.77
CA THR A 2 7.38 -19.90 -9.64
C THR A 2 8.30 -18.85 -9.00
N ALA A 3 9.56 -18.78 -9.43
CA ALA A 3 10.54 -17.79 -8.95
C ALA A 3 10.07 -16.34 -9.20
N GLN A 4 9.40 -16.12 -10.33
CA GLN A 4 8.80 -14.84 -10.68
C GLN A 4 7.66 -14.46 -9.71
N MET A 5 6.83 -15.44 -9.31
CA MET A 5 5.76 -15.22 -8.33
C MET A 5 6.33 -14.86 -6.95
N LYS A 6 7.38 -15.55 -6.51
CA LYS A 6 8.13 -15.22 -5.28
C LYS A 6 8.66 -13.78 -5.30
N LYS A 7 9.24 -13.35 -6.42
CA LYS A 7 9.76 -11.99 -6.60
C LYS A 7 8.64 -10.94 -6.50
N ARG A 8 7.50 -11.18 -7.18
CA ARG A 8 6.34 -10.27 -7.14
C ARG A 8 5.76 -10.13 -5.74
N LEU A 9 5.61 -11.23 -5.00
CA LEU A 9 5.14 -11.21 -3.61
C LEU A 9 6.07 -10.41 -2.68
N ARG A 10 7.40 -10.54 -2.86
CA ARG A 10 8.37 -9.74 -2.09
C ARG A 10 8.23 -8.24 -2.34
N ILE A 11 8.05 -7.84 -3.61
CA ILE A 11 7.86 -6.44 -3.98
C ILE A 11 6.55 -5.91 -3.38
N MET A 12 5.47 -6.70 -3.50
CA MET A 12 4.16 -6.36 -2.92
C MET A 12 4.24 -6.14 -1.41
N ASN A 13 4.88 -7.06 -0.67
CA ASN A 13 5.04 -6.92 0.78
C ASN A 13 5.87 -5.68 1.16
N ARG A 14 6.91 -5.34 0.39
CA ARG A 14 7.68 -4.12 0.61
C ARG A 14 6.81 -2.87 0.42
N ASN A 15 5.97 -2.84 -0.62
CA ASN A 15 5.06 -1.72 -0.88
C ASN A 15 4.04 -1.55 0.25
N ILE A 16 3.44 -2.64 0.72
CA ILE A 16 2.49 -2.61 1.84
C ILE A 16 3.16 -2.06 3.09
N LYS A 17 4.31 -2.61 3.51
CA LYS A 17 5.06 -2.14 4.69
C LYS A 17 5.46 -0.67 4.60
N LYS A 18 5.79 -0.19 3.41
CA LYS A 18 6.20 1.20 3.15
C LYS A 18 5.02 2.18 3.22
N ASN A 19 3.85 1.79 2.71
CA ASN A 19 2.74 2.71 2.48
C ASN A 19 1.63 2.61 3.52
N ALA A 20 1.36 1.42 4.08
CA ALA A 20 0.29 1.23 5.07
C ALA A 20 0.41 2.16 6.30
N PRO A 21 1.59 2.32 6.93
CA PRO A 21 1.73 3.25 8.06
C PRO A 21 1.50 4.72 7.66
N ARG A 22 1.87 5.11 6.44
CA ARG A 22 1.65 6.47 5.92
C ARG A 22 0.17 6.74 5.69
N ILE A 23 -0.54 5.77 5.11
CA ILE A 23 -1.99 5.87 4.87
C ILE A 23 -2.72 5.93 6.21
N SER A 24 -2.40 5.02 7.14
CA SER A 24 -2.95 5.03 8.50
C SER A 24 -2.75 6.38 9.19
N LYS A 25 -1.53 6.93 9.20
CA LYS A 25 -1.24 8.25 9.79
C LYS A 25 -2.02 9.38 9.14
N LYS A 26 -2.19 9.36 7.81
CA LYS A 26 -2.99 10.38 7.11
C LYS A 26 -4.46 10.31 7.49
N LEU A 27 -5.02 9.10 7.58
CA LEU A 27 -6.42 8.87 7.94
C LEU A 27 -6.68 9.25 9.40
N ALA A 28 -5.78 8.90 10.31
CA ALA A 28 -5.84 9.33 11.70
C ALA A 28 -5.82 10.86 11.86
N LYS A 29 -5.03 11.58 11.05
CA LYS A 29 -5.00 13.05 11.07
C LYS A 29 -6.32 13.70 10.66
N ILE A 30 -7.11 13.05 9.82
CA ILE A 30 -8.43 13.53 9.39
C ILE A 30 -9.57 12.96 10.27
N GLY A 31 -9.24 12.30 11.38
CA GLY A 31 -10.23 11.69 12.29
C GLY A 31 -10.89 10.42 11.74
N VAL A 32 -10.36 9.85 10.66
CA VAL A 32 -10.91 8.65 10.02
C VAL A 32 -10.15 7.42 10.52
N HIS A 33 -10.86 6.55 11.24
CA HIS A 33 -10.39 5.22 11.59
C HIS A 33 -10.95 4.22 10.57
N VAL A 34 -10.06 3.62 9.80
CA VAL A 34 -10.38 2.52 8.86
C VAL A 34 -9.68 1.26 9.30
N ASP A 35 -10.33 0.14 9.02
CA ASP A 35 -9.78 -1.17 9.34
C ASP A 35 -8.48 -1.46 8.58
N GLU A 36 -7.63 -2.26 9.20
CA GLU A 36 -6.33 -2.65 8.65
C GLU A 36 -6.41 -3.29 7.24
N PRO A 37 -7.42 -4.12 6.90
CA PRO A 37 -7.58 -4.65 5.54
C PRO A 37 -7.77 -3.56 4.46
N ILE A 38 -8.43 -2.46 4.81
CA ILE A 38 -8.68 -1.33 3.90
C ILE A 38 -7.38 -0.56 3.68
N ILE A 39 -6.61 -0.33 4.75
CA ILE A 39 -5.30 0.32 4.70
C ILE A 39 -4.33 -0.52 3.85
N VAL A 40 -4.30 -1.84 4.06
CA VAL A 40 -3.45 -2.78 3.31
C VAL A 40 -3.84 -2.79 1.83
N SER A 41 -5.14 -2.82 1.53
CA SER A 41 -5.62 -2.77 0.15
C SER A 41 -5.25 -1.46 -0.54
N SER A 42 -5.44 -0.34 0.14
CA SER A 42 -5.02 0.99 -0.36
C SER A 42 -3.51 1.06 -0.61
N ALA A 43 -2.70 0.49 0.29
CA ALA A 43 -1.25 0.45 0.18
C ALA A 43 -0.75 -0.35 -1.03
N LYS A 44 -1.50 -1.36 -1.50
CA LYS A 44 -1.17 -2.13 -2.72
C LYS A 44 -1.17 -1.25 -3.97
N TYR A 45 -2.11 -0.31 -4.06
CA TYR A 45 -2.31 0.53 -5.25
C TYR A 45 -1.65 1.91 -5.14
N TYR A 46 -1.29 2.36 -3.94
CA TYR A 46 -0.85 3.74 -3.68
C TYR A 46 0.34 4.21 -4.53
N ASP A 47 1.40 3.41 -4.65
CA ASP A 47 2.58 3.79 -5.45
C ASP A 47 2.27 3.83 -6.96
N ALA A 48 1.32 3.01 -7.44
CA ALA A 48 0.87 3.05 -8.84
C ALA A 48 0.03 4.30 -9.11
N LEU A 49 -0.94 4.62 -8.23
CA LEU A 49 -1.73 5.84 -8.33
C LEU A 49 -0.86 7.10 -8.28
N LYS A 50 0.19 7.11 -7.45
CA LYS A 50 1.12 8.24 -7.36
C LYS A 50 1.96 8.44 -8.63
N LYS A 51 2.24 7.38 -9.39
CA LYS A 51 2.94 7.49 -10.67
C LYS A 51 2.00 8.02 -11.76
N LEU A 52 0.80 7.46 -11.85
CA LEU A 52 -0.23 7.93 -12.78
C LEU A 52 -0.59 9.40 -12.55
N ALA A 53 -0.67 9.86 -11.31
CA ALA A 53 -0.97 11.26 -10.98
C ALA A 53 0.17 12.25 -11.31
N LYS A 54 1.33 11.78 -11.78
CA LYS A 54 2.47 12.62 -12.20
C LYS A 54 2.67 12.65 -13.71
N GLU A 55 1.96 11.78 -14.44
CA GLU A 55 1.83 11.83 -15.90
C GLU A 55 0.69 12.79 -16.26
#